data_AF-A0A379AGB3-F1
#
_entry.id   AF-A0A379AGB3-F1
#
_cell.length_a   1.000
_cell.length_b   1.000
_cell.length_c   1.000
_cell.angle_alpha   90.00
_cell.angle_beta   90.00
_cell.angle_gamma   90.00
#
_symmetry.space_group_name_H-M   'P 1'
#
loop_
_entity.id
_entity.type
_entity.pdbx_description
1 polymer ?
#
loop_
_entity_poly.entity_id
_entity_poly.type
_entity_poly.pdbx_seq_one_letter_code
_entity_poly.pdbx_strand_id
1 'polypeptide(L)'
;MIKQGATPVKIGSESALRTALLNTSSIAYSDSASGKYVSSQLFSRLGIEDQVKGKAVKVERIPVASEVAAGKYAIGFQQVSELLPVPGVTFIGELPDKLQYTTRFAGAVVRKSAQPDEAAKLLRWLASSEAQQAVHGSGLHTVKASKPVRDADTVQ
;
A
#
# COMPACT_ATOMS: atom_id res chain seq x y z
N MET A 1 6.64 1.08 -6.99
CA MET A 1 8.10 0.89 -6.82
C MET A 1 8.73 0.43 -8.13
N ILE A 2 10.05 0.54 -8.24
CA ILE A 2 10.88 -0.02 -9.32
C ILE A 2 12.14 -0.66 -8.71
N LYS A 3 12.90 -1.43 -9.50
CA LYS A 3 14.21 -1.95 -9.06
C LYS A 3 15.17 -0.80 -8.75
N GLN A 4 15.98 -0.94 -7.70
CA GLN A 4 17.00 0.05 -7.38
C GLN A 4 17.98 0.25 -8.56
N GLY A 5 18.28 1.51 -8.86
CA GLY A 5 19.12 1.89 -10.00
C GLY A 5 18.39 1.92 -11.36
N ALA A 6 17.13 1.50 -11.44
CA ALA A 6 16.33 1.70 -12.65
C ALA A 6 15.96 3.18 -12.83
N THR A 7 15.74 3.59 -14.08
CA THR A 7 15.34 4.95 -14.41
C THR A 7 14.03 5.32 -13.70
N PRO A 8 14.00 6.40 -12.90
CA PRO A 8 12.79 6.82 -12.19
C PRO A 8 11.63 7.10 -13.14
N VAL A 9 10.44 6.59 -12.77
CA VAL A 9 9.21 6.77 -13.54
C VAL A 9 8.31 7.76 -12.81
N LYS A 10 7.77 8.75 -13.54
CA LYS A 10 6.85 9.74 -12.97
C LYS A 10 5.45 9.13 -12.81
N ILE A 11 4.90 9.21 -11.60
CA ILE A 11 3.56 8.69 -11.27
C ILE A 11 2.66 9.69 -10.52
N GLY A 12 3.11 10.93 -10.33
CA GLY A 12 2.43 11.91 -9.46
C GLY A 12 1.11 12.50 -9.98
N SER A 13 0.67 12.12 -11.18
CA SER A 13 -0.64 12.47 -11.73
C SER A 13 -1.27 11.23 -12.38
N GLU A 14 -2.59 11.26 -12.55
CA GLU A 14 -3.31 10.20 -13.25
C GLU A 14 -2.78 9.96 -14.67
N SER A 15 -2.49 11.04 -15.41
CA SER A 15 -1.89 10.96 -16.74
C SER A 15 -0.49 10.34 -16.72
N ALA A 16 0.37 10.77 -15.79
CA ALA A 16 1.72 10.27 -15.66
C ALA A 16 1.73 8.77 -15.27
N LEU A 17 0.88 8.39 -14.31
CA LEU A 17 0.70 7.00 -13.91
C LEU A 17 0.18 6.15 -15.07
N ARG A 18 -0.83 6.61 -15.82
CA ARG A 18 -1.33 5.91 -17.01
C ARG A 18 -0.21 5.67 -18.01
N THR A 19 0.54 6.72 -18.37
CA THR A 19 1.67 6.61 -19.31
C THR A 19 2.74 5.65 -18.81
N ALA A 20 3.09 5.69 -17.52
CA ALA A 20 4.03 4.78 -16.90
C ALA A 20 3.62 3.31 -17.06
N LEU A 21 2.34 3.00 -16.79
CA LEU A 21 1.82 1.63 -16.85
C LEU A 21 1.63 1.13 -18.29
N LEU A 22 1.33 2.02 -19.23
CA LEU A 22 1.27 1.66 -20.64
C LEU A 22 2.65 1.41 -21.24
N ASN A 23 3.68 2.13 -20.81
CA ASN A 23 5.03 2.03 -21.37
C ASN A 23 5.94 1.01 -20.68
N THR A 24 5.58 0.51 -19.50
CA THR A 24 6.37 -0.50 -18.81
C THR A 24 6.24 -1.89 -19.47
N SER A 25 7.29 -2.71 -19.35
CA SER A 25 7.32 -4.09 -19.86
C SER A 25 6.52 -5.06 -18.98
N SER A 26 6.49 -4.81 -17.67
CA SER A 26 5.76 -5.66 -16.72
C SER A 26 5.35 -4.91 -15.46
N ILE A 27 4.24 -5.37 -14.88
CA ILE A 27 3.62 -4.83 -13.68
C ILE A 27 3.37 -6.00 -12.73
N ALA A 28 3.74 -5.85 -11.46
CA ALA A 28 3.38 -6.79 -10.41
C ALA A 28 2.52 -6.12 -9.34
N TYR A 29 1.59 -6.86 -8.77
CA TYR A 29 0.76 -6.42 -7.64
C TYR A 29 0.54 -7.58 -6.66
N SER A 30 0.36 -7.28 -5.37
CA SER A 30 0.24 -8.31 -4.33
C SER A 30 -1.07 -9.12 -4.44
N ASP A 31 -1.17 -10.24 -3.74
CA ASP A 31 -2.42 -10.99 -3.55
C ASP A 31 -3.25 -10.51 -2.36
N SER A 32 -2.85 -9.41 -1.72
CA SER A 32 -3.52 -8.77 -0.58
C SER A 32 -4.55 -7.70 -1.01
N ALA A 33 -5.13 -6.98 -0.04
CA ALA A 33 -6.12 -5.94 -0.29
C ALA A 33 -5.63 -4.86 -1.28
N SER A 34 -4.34 -4.48 -1.23
CA SER A 34 -3.78 -3.51 -2.17
C SER A 34 -3.78 -4.00 -3.60
N GLY A 35 -3.44 -5.27 -3.84
CA GLY A 35 -3.44 -5.81 -5.19
C GLY A 35 -4.84 -6.07 -5.73
N LYS A 36 -5.79 -6.45 -4.86
CA LYS A 36 -7.21 -6.51 -5.23
C LYS A 36 -7.71 -5.16 -5.75
N TYR A 37 -7.38 -4.06 -5.07
CA TYR A 37 -7.70 -2.71 -5.55
C TYR A 37 -7.05 -2.41 -6.91
N VAL A 38 -5.78 -2.76 -7.08
CA VAL A 38 -5.06 -2.56 -8.35
C VAL A 38 -5.78 -3.28 -9.51
N SER A 39 -6.08 -4.57 -9.34
CA SER A 39 -6.67 -5.38 -10.40
C SER A 39 -8.14 -5.07 -10.67
N SER A 40 -8.95 -4.82 -9.62
CA SER A 40 -10.41 -4.70 -9.79
C SER A 40 -10.90 -3.26 -9.95
N GLN A 41 -10.06 -2.25 -9.67
CA GLN A 41 -10.48 -0.85 -9.73
C GLN A 41 -9.47 0.04 -10.45
N LEU A 42 -8.20 0.04 -10.05
CA LEU A 42 -7.23 1.01 -10.55
C LEU A 42 -7.10 0.99 -12.07
N PHE A 43 -6.92 -0.19 -12.68
CA PHE A 43 -6.77 -0.31 -14.13
C PHE A 43 -8.01 0.13 -14.90
N SER A 44 -9.20 -0.20 -14.39
CA SER A 44 -10.48 0.22 -14.97
C SER A 44 -10.67 1.74 -14.87
N ARG A 45 -10.40 2.32 -13.69
CA ARG A 45 -10.45 3.78 -13.47
C ARG A 45 -9.49 4.55 -14.37
N LEU A 46 -8.32 3.96 -14.63
CA LEU A 46 -7.35 4.51 -15.56
C LEU A 46 -7.72 4.26 -17.03
N GLY A 47 -8.68 3.38 -17.33
CA GLY A 47 -9.07 2.98 -18.69
C GLY A 47 -7.97 2.19 -19.44
N ILE A 48 -7.16 1.40 -18.73
CA ILE A 48 -6.02 0.64 -19.30
C ILE A 48 -6.11 -0.87 -19.15
N GLU A 49 -7.23 -1.40 -18.65
CA GLU A 49 -7.36 -2.81 -18.26
C GLU A 49 -6.94 -3.78 -19.37
N ASP A 50 -7.46 -3.62 -20.58
CA ASP A 50 -7.12 -4.46 -21.73
C ASP A 50 -5.64 -4.34 -22.12
N GLN A 51 -5.09 -3.13 -22.06
CA GLN A 51 -3.71 -2.84 -22.44
C GLN A 51 -2.69 -3.40 -21.45
N VAL A 52 -3.07 -3.59 -20.18
CA VAL A 52 -2.16 -4.12 -19.14
C VAL A 52 -2.37 -5.60 -18.84
N LYS A 53 -3.49 -6.20 -19.27
CA LYS A 53 -3.86 -7.60 -18.98
C LYS A 53 -2.73 -8.61 -19.26
N GLY A 54 -1.99 -8.44 -20.34
CA GLY A 54 -0.90 -9.35 -20.73
C GLY A 54 0.42 -9.15 -19.97
N LYS A 55 0.55 -8.08 -19.17
CA LYS A 55 1.79 -7.71 -18.48
C LYS A 55 1.63 -7.39 -17.00
N ALA A 56 0.40 -7.40 -16.50
CA ALA A 56 0.09 -7.21 -15.09
C ALA A 56 -0.14 -8.55 -14.40
N VAL A 57 0.72 -8.89 -13.46
CA VAL A 57 0.74 -10.19 -12.78
C VAL A 57 0.51 -10.03 -11.29
N LYS A 58 -0.42 -10.81 -10.76
CA LYS A 58 -0.60 -10.96 -9.31
C LYS A 58 0.52 -11.85 -8.77
N VAL A 59 1.28 -11.37 -7.80
CA VAL A 59 2.30 -12.14 -7.08
C VAL A 59 1.66 -12.72 -5.83
N GLU A 60 1.69 -14.04 -5.70
CA GLU A 60 1.07 -14.74 -4.58
C GLU A 60 2.11 -15.06 -3.50
N ARG A 61 1.74 -14.83 -2.23
CA ARG A 61 2.46 -15.27 -1.01
C ARG A 61 3.86 -14.68 -0.77
N ILE A 62 4.46 -14.00 -1.74
CA ILE A 62 5.80 -13.41 -1.67
C ILE A 62 5.67 -11.88 -1.79
N PRO A 63 6.47 -11.09 -1.05
CA PRO A 63 6.49 -9.65 -1.23
C PRO A 63 6.83 -9.28 -2.69
N VAL A 64 5.96 -8.51 -3.33
CA VAL A 64 6.17 -7.97 -4.68
C VAL A 64 7.50 -7.25 -4.77
N ALA A 65 7.91 -6.57 -3.69
CA ALA A 65 9.16 -5.84 -3.63
C ALA A 65 10.39 -6.73 -3.84
N SER A 66 10.35 -7.96 -3.32
CA SER A 66 11.43 -8.94 -3.52
C SER A 66 11.55 -9.34 -4.99
N GLU A 67 10.44 -9.52 -5.68
CA GLU A 67 10.41 -9.91 -7.10
C GLU A 67 10.85 -8.75 -8.01
N VAL A 68 10.49 -7.51 -7.66
CA VAL A 68 10.96 -6.29 -8.33
C VAL A 68 12.46 -6.10 -8.10
N ALA A 69 12.96 -6.30 -6.88
CA ALA A 69 14.39 -6.22 -6.57
C ALA A 69 15.20 -7.25 -7.38
N ALA A 70 14.66 -8.46 -7.53
CA ALA A 70 15.22 -9.50 -8.39
C ALA A 70 15.21 -9.14 -9.89
N GLY A 71 14.48 -8.09 -10.29
CA GLY A 71 14.37 -7.63 -11.67
C GLY A 71 13.36 -8.40 -12.52
N LYS A 72 12.49 -9.21 -11.89
CA LYS A 72 11.44 -9.95 -12.61
C LYS A 72 10.34 -9.03 -13.13
N TYR A 73 10.07 -7.95 -12.40
CA TYR A 73 9.04 -6.98 -12.74
C TYR A 73 9.59 -5.55 -12.78
N ALA A 74 9.17 -4.78 -13.78
CA ALA A 74 9.64 -3.41 -13.96
C ALA A 74 8.97 -2.44 -12.98
N ILE A 75 7.66 -2.57 -12.76
CA ILE A 75 6.90 -1.78 -11.78
C ILE A 75 6.17 -2.70 -10.81
N GLY A 76 6.25 -2.40 -9.52
CA GLY A 76 5.51 -3.10 -8.46
C GLY A 76 4.51 -2.22 -7.71
N PHE A 77 3.37 -2.80 -7.36
CA PHE A 77 2.36 -2.26 -6.45
C PHE A 77 2.27 -3.11 -5.19
N GLN A 78 2.44 -2.48 -4.05
CA GLN A 78 2.25 -3.06 -2.72
C GLN A 78 2.00 -1.93 -1.72
N GLN A 79 1.45 -2.22 -0.54
CA GLN A 79 1.37 -1.24 0.54
C GLN A 79 2.77 -0.72 0.89
N VAL A 80 2.89 0.59 1.14
CA VAL A 80 4.17 1.26 1.42
C VAL A 80 4.86 0.62 2.64
N SER A 81 4.08 0.23 3.64
CA SER A 81 4.59 -0.41 4.86
C SER A 81 5.21 -1.78 4.67
N GLU A 82 4.80 -2.50 3.64
CA GLU A 82 5.40 -3.79 3.28
C GLU A 82 6.58 -3.61 2.31
N LEU A 83 6.66 -2.46 1.65
CA LEU A 83 7.68 -2.13 0.66
C LEU A 83 8.98 -1.64 1.30
N LEU A 84 8.88 -0.61 2.14
CA LEU A 84 10.05 0.13 2.63
C LEU A 84 11.10 -0.75 3.33
N PRO A 85 10.72 -1.84 4.04
CA PRO A 85 11.70 -2.75 4.65
C PRO A 85 12.48 -3.61 3.65
N VAL A 86 12.08 -3.69 2.38
CA VAL A 86 12.69 -4.59 1.39
C VAL A 86 13.81 -3.86 0.64
N PRO A 87 15.07 -4.34 0.70
CA PRO A 87 16.18 -3.74 -0.02
C PRO A 87 16.09 -4.03 -1.53
N GLY A 88 16.82 -3.26 -2.35
CA GLY A 88 16.94 -3.49 -3.78
C GLY A 88 15.79 -2.93 -4.62
N VAL A 89 14.87 -2.19 -4.02
CA VAL A 89 13.84 -1.41 -4.72
C VAL A 89 13.96 0.08 -4.42
N THR A 90 13.52 0.89 -5.36
CA THR A 90 13.30 2.33 -5.17
C THR A 90 11.80 2.58 -5.01
N PHE A 91 11.43 3.18 -3.87
CA PHE A 91 10.10 3.77 -3.72
C PHE A 91 10.01 5.04 -4.58
N ILE A 92 9.05 5.07 -5.51
CA ILE A 92 8.87 6.17 -6.47
C ILE A 92 7.65 7.04 -6.18
N GLY A 93 6.93 6.75 -5.09
CA GLY A 93 5.76 7.50 -4.66
C GLY A 93 4.50 6.66 -4.49
N GLU A 94 3.52 7.31 -3.89
CA GLU A 94 2.15 6.82 -3.73
C GLU A 94 1.33 7.02 -5.02
N LEU A 95 0.18 6.35 -5.09
CA LEU A 95 -0.81 6.66 -6.13
C LEU A 95 -1.30 8.11 -5.95
N PRO A 96 -1.61 8.84 -7.04
CA PRO A 96 -2.23 10.16 -6.93
C PRO A 96 -3.50 10.11 -6.07
N ASP A 97 -3.75 11.13 -5.26
CA ASP A 97 -4.84 11.16 -4.27
C ASP A 97 -6.19 10.69 -4.81
N LYS A 98 -6.55 11.11 -6.03
CA LYS A 98 -7.81 10.71 -6.68
C LYS A 98 -7.92 9.21 -6.92
N LEU A 99 -6.79 8.53 -7.11
CA LEU A 99 -6.66 7.11 -7.39
C LEU A 99 -6.18 6.31 -6.17
N GLN A 100 -5.96 6.96 -5.03
CA GLN A 100 -5.45 6.29 -3.85
C GLN A 100 -6.57 5.55 -3.12
N TYR A 101 -6.30 4.32 -2.71
CA TYR A 101 -7.17 3.57 -1.80
C TYR A 101 -6.50 3.49 -0.43
N THR A 102 -7.00 4.30 0.51
CA THR A 102 -6.43 4.34 1.86
C THR A 102 -6.92 3.16 2.68
N THR A 103 -6.01 2.25 3.03
CA THR A 103 -6.29 1.18 4.00
C THR A 103 -6.09 1.74 5.41
N ARG A 104 -7.15 1.74 6.23
CA ARG A 104 -7.06 2.17 7.63
C ARG A 104 -6.83 0.97 8.53
N PHE A 105 -5.84 1.09 9.41
CA PHE A 105 -5.60 0.12 10.49
C PHE A 105 -6.16 0.67 11.79
N ALA A 106 -6.88 -0.16 12.53
CA ALA A 106 -7.44 0.18 13.82
C ALA A 106 -7.12 -0.93 14.83
N GLY A 107 -6.83 -0.54 16.07
CA GLY A 107 -6.68 -1.46 17.20
C GLY A 107 -7.89 -1.39 18.12
N ALA A 108 -8.31 -2.53 18.66
CA ALA A 108 -9.42 -2.63 19.60
C ALA A 108 -9.11 -3.61 20.72
N VAL A 109 -9.63 -3.35 21.91
CA VAL A 109 -9.60 -4.31 23.02
C VAL A 109 -10.73 -5.32 22.82
N VAL A 110 -10.39 -6.60 22.77
CA VAL A 110 -11.38 -7.67 22.66
C VAL A 110 -12.24 -7.69 23.93
N ARG A 111 -13.57 -7.75 23.77
CA ARG A 111 -14.55 -7.69 24.87
C ARG A 111 -14.28 -8.66 26.02
N LYS A 112 -13.75 -9.86 25.71
CA LYS A 112 -13.43 -10.92 26.67
C LYS A 112 -11.96 -10.96 27.09
N SER A 113 -11.21 -9.87 26.88
CA SER A 113 -9.81 -9.80 27.29
C SER A 113 -9.71 -10.02 28.81
N ALA A 114 -8.79 -10.88 29.22
CA ALA A 114 -8.44 -11.04 30.64
C ALA A 114 -7.67 -9.83 31.19
N GLN A 115 -7.14 -8.97 30.30
CA GLN A 115 -6.33 -7.79 30.63
C GLN A 115 -6.81 -6.57 29.82
N PRO A 116 -8.06 -6.10 30.03
CA PRO A 116 -8.63 -5.03 29.22
C PRO A 116 -7.92 -3.69 29.43
N ASP A 117 -7.51 -3.40 30.67
CA ASP A 117 -6.83 -2.14 31.00
C ASP A 117 -5.43 -2.07 30.41
N GLU A 118 -4.66 -3.16 30.48
CA GLU A 118 -3.31 -3.24 29.89
C GLU A 118 -3.36 -3.20 28.37
N ALA A 119 -4.32 -3.90 27.74
CA ALA A 119 -4.55 -3.79 26.30
C ALA A 119 -4.90 -2.35 25.89
N ALA A 120 -5.74 -1.66 26.67
CA ALA A 120 -6.07 -0.26 26.41
C ALA A 120 -4.86 0.68 26.60
N LYS A 121 -3.98 0.41 27.58
CA LYS A 121 -2.71 1.14 27.76
C LYS A 121 -1.80 0.97 26.55
N LEU A 122 -1.67 -0.26 26.03
CA LEU A 122 -0.89 -0.53 24.83
C LEU A 122 -1.43 0.26 23.62
N LEU A 123 -2.75 0.23 23.38
CA LEU A 123 -3.35 0.99 22.27
C LEU A 123 -3.14 2.50 22.42
N ARG A 124 -3.24 3.04 23.64
CA ARG A 124 -2.93 4.46 23.91
C ARG A 124 -1.46 4.78 23.64
N TRP A 125 -0.55 3.90 24.04
CA TRP A 125 0.88 4.06 23.78
C TRP A 125 1.19 4.01 22.27
N LEU A 126 0.58 3.10 21.51
CA LEU A 126 0.72 3.04 20.05
C LEU A 126 0.20 4.31 19.35
N ALA A 127 -0.74 5.03 19.97
CA ALA A 127 -1.27 6.31 19.48
C ALA A 127 -0.51 7.55 20.02
N SER A 128 0.50 7.37 20.88
CA SER A 128 1.26 8.45 21.49
C SER A 128 2.22 9.12 20.51
N SER A 129 2.71 10.33 20.85
CA SER A 129 3.76 11.04 20.09
C SER A 129 5.04 10.21 19.92
N GLU A 130 5.38 9.43 20.94
CA GLU A 130 6.58 8.63 21.07
C GLU A 130 6.60 7.50 20.03
N ALA A 131 5.43 6.96 19.68
CA ALA A 131 5.30 5.92 18.67
C ALA A 131 5.31 6.47 17.22
N GLN A 132 5.09 7.77 17.01
CA GLN A 132 4.88 8.34 15.67
C GLN A 132 6.10 8.22 14.77
N GLN A 133 7.31 8.29 15.34
CA GLN A 133 8.54 8.08 14.56
C GLN A 133 8.57 6.68 13.93
N ALA A 134 8.20 5.65 14.69
CA ALA A 134 8.14 4.28 14.17
C ALA A 134 7.01 4.12 13.13
N VAL A 135 5.84 4.73 13.37
CA VAL A 135 4.71 4.73 12.43
C VAL A 135 5.13 5.35 11.08
N HIS A 136 5.68 6.56 11.10
CA HIS A 136 6.13 7.23 9.87
C HIS A 136 7.32 6.53 9.22
N GLY A 137 8.28 6.04 10.01
CA GLY A 137 9.42 5.28 9.51
C GLY A 137 9.00 3.97 8.82
N SER A 138 7.87 3.40 9.23
CA SER A 138 7.27 2.24 8.56
C SER A 138 6.49 2.60 7.29
N GLY A 139 6.36 3.87 6.92
CA GLY A 139 5.57 4.29 5.75
C GLY A 139 4.06 4.34 5.99
N LEU A 140 3.62 4.23 7.25
CA LEU A 140 2.24 4.48 7.66
C LEU A 140 2.04 5.97 7.94
N HIS A 141 0.81 6.43 7.71
CA HIS A 141 0.39 7.78 8.04
C HIS A 141 -0.51 7.76 9.27
N THR A 142 -0.22 8.64 10.22
CA THR A 142 -1.05 8.83 11.40
C THR A 142 -2.39 9.41 11.00
N VAL A 143 -3.45 8.79 11.49
CA VAL A 143 -4.79 9.36 11.40
C VAL A 143 -4.99 10.26 12.62
N LYS A 144 -5.42 11.51 12.42
CA LYS A 144 -5.95 12.29 13.55
C LYS A 144 -7.10 11.48 14.15
N ALA A 145 -7.10 11.31 15.47
CA ALA A 145 -8.24 10.74 16.17
C ALA A 145 -9.45 11.68 15.98
N SER A 146 -10.21 11.47 14.91
CA SER A 146 -11.57 12.01 14.82
C SER A 146 -12.50 11.14 15.66
N LYS A 147 -13.63 11.73 16.06
CA LYS A 147 -14.72 11.14 16.87
C LYS A 147 -14.87 9.62 16.72
N PRO A 148 -15.31 8.92 17.79
CA PRO A 148 -15.40 7.45 17.83
C PRO A 148 -15.94 6.86 16.53
N VAL A 149 -15.25 5.81 16.06
CA VAL A 149 -15.59 5.02 14.87
C VAL A 149 -17.09 4.70 14.90
N ARG A 150 -17.81 5.15 13.89
CA ARG A 150 -19.23 4.83 13.70
C ARG A 150 -19.33 3.49 12.99
N ASP A 151 -20.45 2.79 13.11
CA ASP A 151 -20.66 1.53 12.40
C ASP A 151 -20.46 1.66 10.88
N ALA A 152 -20.76 2.83 10.30
CA ALA A 152 -20.52 3.16 8.90
C ALA A 152 -19.03 3.26 8.49
N ASP A 153 -18.11 3.34 9.44
CA ASP A 153 -16.66 3.40 9.21
C ASP A 153 -16.00 1.99 9.23
N THR A 154 -16.79 0.94 9.51
CA THR A 154 -16.32 -0.44 9.51
C THR A 154 -16.60 -1.10 8.16
N VAL A 155 -15.63 -1.87 7.65
CA VAL A 155 -15.82 -2.68 6.45
C VAL A 155 -16.55 -3.95 6.89
N GLN A 156 -17.81 -4.11 6.46
CA GLN A 156 -18.52 -5.39 6.52
C GLN A 156 -17.95 -6.38 5.50
#